data_AF-A0A2R6IIM8-F1
#
_entry.id   AF-A0A2R6IIM8-F1
#
_cell.length_a   1.000
_cell.length_b   1.000
_cell.length_c   1.000
_cell.angle_alpha   90.00
_cell.angle_beta   90.00
_cell.angle_gamma   90.00
#
_symmetry.space_group_name_H-M   'P 1'
#
loop_
_entity.id
_entity.type
_entity.pdbx_description
1 polymer ?
#
loop_
_entity_poly.entity_id
_entity_poly.type
_entity_poly.pdbx_seq_one_letter_code
_entity_poly.pdbx_strand_id
1 'polypeptide(L)'
;MDPLRWSLLSIAVVYFGAGLHKVVQGPFWEWATVENLSRTIVMRNALEDIFGGIGPNLVQYPSIILLAAIGTLVIELGFVVAVLGRLPITPFVLGIFVFQLGVGLTMGIFFFDIYPFLLLFFAWDSFVSATESENQLDVVYDDHSLFCARTLTLFKVLDVRDSLTMYGQRDMPERYRESVNVESAVYVFSDGEVYRGYFAFRELLNHFGIISWIGRVMSLSPVAIAGERLYEFISRRTRRDFD
;
A
#
# COMPACT_ATOMS: atom_id res chain seq x y z
N MET A 1 10.34 11.48 -21.46
CA MET A 1 9.06 11.82 -20.80
C MET A 1 8.44 10.52 -20.37
N ASP A 2 8.30 10.32 -19.06
CA ASP A 2 7.92 9.02 -18.51
C ASP A 2 6.47 8.67 -18.89
N PRO A 3 6.21 7.48 -19.44
CA PRO A 3 4.85 7.05 -19.82
C PRO A 3 3.82 7.22 -18.70
N LEU A 4 4.24 7.04 -17.44
CA LEU A 4 3.41 7.25 -16.25
C LEU A 4 2.88 8.68 -16.11
N ARG A 5 3.63 9.68 -16.58
CA ARG A 5 3.19 11.08 -16.50
C ARG A 5 2.04 11.37 -17.45
N TRP A 6 2.04 10.74 -18.62
CA TRP A 6 0.97 10.91 -19.61
C TRP A 6 -0.31 10.19 -19.21
N SER A 7 -0.21 9.00 -18.60
CA SER A 7 -1.37 8.33 -18.03
C SER A 7 -1.97 9.14 -16.88
N LEU A 8 -1.13 9.66 -15.98
CA LEU A 8 -1.58 10.54 -14.89
C LEU A 8 -2.29 11.81 -15.41
N LEU A 9 -1.71 12.47 -16.41
CA LEU A 9 -2.32 13.65 -17.03
C LEU A 9 -3.66 13.30 -17.70
N SER A 10 -3.76 12.15 -18.36
CA SER A 10 -5.00 11.70 -18.99
C SER A 10 -6.12 11.53 -17.96
N ILE A 11 -5.82 10.88 -16.82
CA ILE A 11 -6.77 10.76 -15.70
C ILE A 11 -7.13 12.16 -15.18
N ALA A 12 -6.15 13.03 -14.97
CA ALA A 12 -6.40 14.39 -14.48
C ALA A 12 -7.30 15.21 -15.40
N VAL A 13 -7.16 15.08 -16.72
CA VAL A 13 -8.04 15.74 -17.71
C VAL A 13 -9.47 15.20 -17.64
N VAL A 14 -9.66 13.90 -17.45
CA VAL A 14 -11.01 13.30 -17.31
C VAL A 14 -11.71 13.85 -16.07
N TYR A 15 -11.04 13.85 -14.91
CA TYR A 15 -11.61 14.41 -13.68
C TYR A 15 -11.81 15.91 -13.77
N PHE A 16 -10.88 16.65 -14.38
CA PHE A 16 -11.03 18.08 -14.60
C PHE A 16 -12.23 18.40 -15.49
N GLY A 17 -12.44 17.64 -16.56
CA GLY A 17 -13.61 17.77 -17.42
C GLY A 17 -14.92 17.57 -16.65
N ALA A 18 -14.96 16.56 -15.77
CA ALA A 18 -16.12 16.29 -14.91
C ALA A 18 -16.38 17.43 -13.89
N GLY A 19 -15.33 18.02 -13.30
CA GLY A 19 -15.45 19.16 -12.40
C GLY A 19 -15.83 20.45 -13.13
N LEU A 20 -15.24 20.70 -14.31
CA LEU A 20 -15.53 21.85 -15.13
C LEU A 20 -16.99 21.85 -15.59
N HIS A 21 -17.52 20.68 -15.98
CA HIS A 21 -18.91 20.53 -16.34
C HIS A 21 -19.86 20.96 -15.21
N LYS A 22 -19.57 20.58 -13.96
CA LYS A 22 -20.36 20.95 -12.78
C LYS A 22 -20.37 22.45 -12.54
N VAL A 23 -19.24 23.10 -12.78
CA VAL A 23 -19.05 24.54 -12.58
C VAL A 23 -19.68 25.37 -13.70
N VAL A 24 -19.69 24.88 -14.94
CA VAL A 24 -20.13 25.64 -16.12
C VAL A 24 -21.64 25.54 -16.37
N GLN A 25 -22.29 24.46 -15.93
CA GLN A 25 -23.74 24.27 -16.15
C GLN A 25 -24.66 25.14 -15.27
N GLY A 26 -24.11 25.96 -14.39
CA GLY A 26 -24.83 26.92 -13.56
C GLY A 26 -23.90 28.01 -13.01
N PRO A 27 -24.34 28.88 -12.10
CA PRO A 27 -23.45 29.67 -11.26
C PRO A 27 -22.42 28.74 -10.60
N PHE A 28 -21.14 29.18 -10.56
CA PHE A 28 -19.99 28.38 -10.10
C PHE A 28 -20.25 27.57 -8.82
N TRP A 29 -21.04 28.14 -7.89
CA TRP A 29 -21.33 27.56 -6.59
C TRP A 29 -22.63 26.75 -6.50
N GLU A 30 -23.53 26.84 -7.48
CA GLU A 30 -24.85 26.19 -7.41
C GLU A 30 -24.69 24.67 -7.30
N TRP A 31 -23.70 24.10 -7.99
CA TRP A 31 -23.45 22.67 -7.89
C TRP A 31 -22.97 22.25 -6.49
N ALA A 32 -22.13 23.07 -5.85
CA ALA A 32 -21.53 22.82 -4.54
C ALA A 32 -22.45 23.17 -3.37
N THR A 33 -23.76 23.06 -3.57
CA THR A 33 -24.78 23.26 -2.53
C THR A 33 -25.21 21.92 -1.91
N VAL A 34 -25.68 21.97 -0.67
CA VAL A 34 -26.23 20.80 0.02
C VAL A 34 -27.42 20.25 -0.76
N GLU A 35 -28.28 21.14 -1.23
CA GLU A 35 -29.51 20.85 -1.94
C GLU A 35 -29.23 20.08 -3.23
N ASN A 36 -28.24 20.52 -4.02
CA ASN A 36 -27.96 19.89 -5.31
C ASN A 36 -27.35 18.48 -5.16
N LEU A 37 -26.36 18.31 -4.29
CA LEU A 37 -25.77 16.98 -4.07
C LEU A 37 -26.78 16.04 -3.40
N SER A 38 -27.55 16.52 -2.43
CA SER A 38 -28.62 15.74 -1.79
C SER A 38 -29.68 15.29 -2.79
N ARG A 39 -30.15 16.20 -3.64
CA ARG A 39 -31.09 15.89 -4.72
C ARG A 39 -30.52 14.84 -5.65
N THR A 40 -29.25 14.94 -6.03
CA THR A 40 -28.58 13.97 -6.90
C THR A 40 -28.56 12.58 -6.27
N ILE A 41 -28.16 12.49 -4.99
CA ILE A 41 -28.13 11.21 -4.24
C ILE A 41 -29.54 10.61 -4.14
N VAL A 42 -30.53 11.38 -3.69
CA VAL A 42 -31.91 10.89 -3.51
C VAL A 42 -32.53 10.47 -4.85
N MET A 43 -32.39 11.31 -5.88
CA MET A 43 -32.94 11.02 -7.21
C MET A 43 -32.32 9.75 -7.79
N ARG A 44 -31.00 9.57 -7.63
CA ARG A 44 -30.32 8.35 -8.09
C ARG A 44 -30.80 7.11 -7.34
N ASN A 45 -30.89 7.17 -6.01
CA ASN A 45 -31.38 6.04 -5.20
C ASN A 45 -32.83 5.68 -5.50
N ALA A 46 -33.68 6.67 -5.80
CA ALA A 46 -35.08 6.45 -6.16
C ALA A 46 -35.26 5.79 -7.54
N LEU A 47 -34.35 6.06 -8.48
CA LEU A 47 -34.44 5.55 -9.85
C LEU A 47 -33.83 4.14 -10.01
N GLU A 48 -32.78 3.82 -9.26
CA GLU A 48 -31.99 2.61 -9.50
C GLU A 48 -32.17 1.49 -8.46
N ASP A 49 -33.11 1.66 -7.51
CA ASP A 49 -33.41 0.70 -6.42
C ASP A 49 -32.12 0.12 -5.80
N ILE A 50 -31.18 1.01 -5.47
CA ILE A 50 -29.86 0.63 -4.97
C ILE A 50 -30.04 0.05 -3.56
N PHE A 51 -30.09 -1.27 -3.49
CA PHE A 51 -30.32 -1.99 -2.25
C PHE A 51 -29.22 -1.69 -1.21
N GLY A 52 -29.61 -1.12 -0.06
CA GLY A 52 -28.71 -0.88 1.07
C GLY A 52 -27.76 0.31 0.94
N GLY A 53 -27.98 1.22 -0.02
CA GLY A 53 -27.21 2.46 -0.12
C GLY A 53 -27.33 3.32 1.15
N ILE A 54 -26.20 3.83 1.66
CA ILE A 54 -26.21 4.75 2.83
C ILE A 54 -26.64 6.18 2.43
N GLY A 55 -26.82 6.44 1.14
CA GLY A 55 -27.13 7.76 0.57
C GLY A 55 -28.31 8.48 1.22
N PRO A 56 -29.52 7.88 1.30
CA PRO A 56 -30.68 8.54 1.90
C PRO A 56 -30.49 8.93 3.37
N ASN A 57 -29.74 8.13 4.13
CA ASN A 57 -29.41 8.45 5.52
C ASN A 57 -28.37 9.57 5.61
N LEU A 58 -27.39 9.59 4.70
CA LEU A 58 -26.32 10.59 4.69
C LEU A 58 -26.82 12.00 4.40
N VAL A 59 -27.88 12.14 3.59
CA VAL A 59 -28.51 13.41 3.25
C VAL A 59 -29.07 14.16 4.48
N GLN A 60 -29.30 13.45 5.59
CA GLN A 60 -29.72 14.05 6.86
C GLN A 60 -28.60 14.85 7.56
N TYR A 61 -27.37 14.81 7.04
CA TYR A 61 -26.20 15.50 7.60
C TYR A 61 -25.66 16.57 6.63
N PRO A 62 -26.25 17.78 6.61
CA PRO A 62 -25.89 18.85 5.67
C PRO A 62 -24.42 19.21 5.63
N SER A 63 -23.74 19.19 6.78
CA SER A 63 -22.30 19.50 6.87
C SER A 63 -21.44 18.48 6.12
N ILE A 64 -21.79 17.19 6.19
CA ILE A 64 -21.08 16.12 5.49
C ILE A 64 -21.32 16.26 3.97
N ILE A 65 -22.57 16.52 3.56
CA ILE A 65 -22.90 16.72 2.15
C ILE A 65 -22.20 17.95 1.58
N LEU A 66 -22.18 19.08 2.31
CA LEU A 66 -21.48 20.29 1.88
C LEU A 66 -19.98 20.02 1.71
N LEU A 67 -19.37 19.35 2.70
CA LEU A 67 -17.95 18.99 2.64
C LEU A 67 -17.66 18.06 1.45
N ALA A 68 -18.52 17.08 1.18
CA ALA A 68 -18.38 16.18 0.04
C ALA A 68 -18.53 16.93 -1.30
N ALA A 69 -19.46 17.88 -1.40
CA ALA A 69 -19.66 18.68 -2.60
C ALA A 69 -18.44 19.57 -2.88
N ILE A 70 -17.96 20.32 -1.88
CA ILE A 70 -16.75 21.14 -2.01
C ILE A 70 -15.54 20.26 -2.30
N GLY A 71 -15.36 19.17 -1.57
CA GLY A 71 -14.25 18.24 -1.74
C GLY A 71 -14.20 17.65 -3.15
N THR A 72 -15.35 17.28 -3.71
CA THR A 72 -15.45 16.79 -5.10
C THR A 72 -14.89 17.81 -6.08
N LEU A 73 -15.31 19.09 -6.00
CA LEU A 73 -14.80 20.14 -6.89
C LEU A 73 -13.30 20.39 -6.69
N VAL A 74 -12.84 20.45 -5.43
CA VAL A 74 -11.41 20.65 -5.12
C VAL A 74 -10.56 19.53 -5.71
N ILE A 75 -11.01 18.27 -5.59
CA ILE A 75 -10.29 17.12 -6.14
C ILE A 75 -10.32 17.16 -7.67
N GLU A 76 -11.50 17.27 -8.27
CA GLU A 76 -11.66 17.22 -9.73
C GLU A 76 -10.93 18.36 -10.46
N LEU A 77 -11.06 19.59 -9.95
CA LEU A 77 -10.43 20.76 -10.57
C LEU A 77 -8.95 20.91 -10.17
N GLY A 78 -8.63 20.60 -8.91
CA GLY A 78 -7.28 20.77 -8.38
C GLY A 78 -6.30 19.71 -8.87
N PHE A 79 -6.76 18.52 -9.25
CA PHE A 79 -5.86 17.44 -9.63
C PHE A 79 -5.03 17.77 -10.88
N VAL A 80 -5.62 18.37 -11.91
CA VAL A 80 -4.85 18.81 -13.09
C VAL A 80 -3.83 19.91 -12.74
N VAL A 81 -4.19 20.81 -11.82
CA VAL A 81 -3.29 21.86 -11.33
C VAL A 81 -2.10 21.23 -10.60
N ALA A 82 -2.36 20.22 -9.77
CA ALA A 82 -1.29 19.49 -9.07
C ALA A 82 -0.36 18.76 -10.04
N VAL A 83 -0.90 18.08 -11.05
CA VAL A 83 -0.10 17.35 -12.06
C VAL A 83 0.73 18.32 -12.92
N LEU A 84 0.15 19.41 -13.40
CA LEU A 84 0.86 20.40 -14.23
C LEU A 84 1.88 21.20 -13.41
N GLY A 85 1.52 21.56 -12.17
CA GLY A 85 2.36 22.28 -11.23
C GLY A 85 3.42 21.42 -10.54
N ARG A 86 3.46 20.11 -10.80
CA ARG A 86 4.38 19.15 -10.16
C ARG A 86 4.29 19.17 -8.63
N LEU A 87 3.08 19.38 -8.11
CA LEU A 87 2.78 19.31 -6.68
C LEU A 87 2.72 17.84 -6.24
N PRO A 88 2.84 17.53 -4.93
CA PRO A 88 2.63 16.18 -4.42
C PRO A 88 1.23 15.68 -4.81
N ILE A 89 1.19 14.60 -5.59
CA ILE A 89 -0.05 14.06 -6.17
C ILE A 89 -0.78 13.12 -5.20
N THR A 90 -0.08 12.57 -4.20
CA THR A 90 -0.62 11.58 -3.26
C THR A 90 -1.89 12.04 -2.53
N PRO A 91 -2.00 13.29 -2.04
CA PRO A 91 -3.25 13.78 -1.44
C PRO A 91 -4.43 13.74 -2.40
N PHE A 92 -4.21 14.04 -3.69
CA PHE A 92 -5.25 13.99 -4.71
C PHE A 92 -5.62 12.55 -5.06
N VAL A 93 -4.63 11.64 -5.18
CA VAL A 93 -4.87 10.21 -5.40
C VAL A 93 -5.74 9.62 -4.28
N LEU A 94 -5.41 9.92 -3.02
CA LEU A 94 -6.22 9.53 -1.85
C LEU A 94 -7.61 10.18 -1.88
N GLY A 95 -7.68 11.47 -2.22
CA GLY A 95 -8.95 12.18 -2.37
C GLY A 95 -9.86 11.53 -3.41
N ILE A 96 -9.33 11.20 -4.59
CA ILE A 96 -10.07 10.52 -5.65
C ILE A 96 -10.52 9.13 -5.18
N PHE A 97 -9.66 8.39 -4.48
CA PHE A 97 -10.01 7.08 -3.93
C PHE A 97 -11.21 7.17 -2.98
N VAL A 98 -11.15 8.11 -2.02
CA VAL A 98 -12.25 8.36 -1.05
C VAL A 98 -13.51 8.84 -1.76
N PHE A 99 -13.37 9.72 -2.75
CA PHE A 99 -14.47 10.20 -3.58
C PHE A 99 -15.17 9.04 -4.31
N GLN A 100 -14.43 8.18 -4.99
CA GLN A 100 -14.98 7.03 -5.72
C GLN A 100 -15.67 6.04 -4.78
N LEU A 101 -15.09 5.78 -3.60
CA LEU A 101 -15.73 4.97 -2.58
C LEU A 101 -17.03 5.62 -2.09
N GLY A 102 -17.03 6.93 -1.86
CA GLY A 102 -18.21 7.69 -1.47
C GLY A 102 -19.32 7.62 -2.52
N VAL A 103 -18.99 7.79 -3.80
CA VAL A 103 -19.92 7.63 -4.92
C VAL A 103 -20.48 6.20 -4.98
N GLY A 104 -19.63 5.18 -4.82
CA GLY A 104 -20.08 3.78 -4.77
C GLY A 104 -21.04 3.51 -3.62
N LEU A 105 -20.75 4.01 -2.41
CA LEU A 105 -21.58 3.79 -1.23
C LEU A 105 -22.90 4.59 -1.24
N THR A 106 -22.90 5.79 -1.81
CA THR A 106 -24.08 6.67 -1.80
C THR A 106 -24.93 6.56 -3.05
N MET A 107 -24.32 6.31 -4.21
CA MET A 107 -24.96 6.28 -5.52
C MET A 107 -24.88 4.92 -6.22
N GLY A 108 -24.24 3.91 -5.61
CA GLY A 108 -24.18 2.54 -6.16
C GLY A 108 -23.28 2.38 -7.39
N ILE A 109 -22.52 3.41 -7.77
CA ILE A 109 -21.69 3.40 -8.99
C ILE A 109 -20.25 3.05 -8.62
N PHE A 110 -19.74 1.92 -9.14
CA PHE A 110 -18.38 1.47 -8.90
C PHE A 110 -17.55 1.43 -10.19
N PHE A 111 -16.39 2.07 -10.16
CA PHE A 111 -15.36 1.99 -11.19
C PHE A 111 -14.19 1.18 -10.66
N PHE A 112 -14.29 -0.16 -10.67
CA PHE A 112 -13.29 -1.02 -10.02
C PHE A 112 -11.89 -0.92 -10.62
N ASP A 113 -11.81 -0.60 -11.90
CA ASP A 113 -10.59 -0.40 -12.66
C ASP A 113 -9.78 0.81 -12.18
N ILE A 114 -10.42 1.87 -11.69
CA ILE A 114 -9.70 3.09 -11.28
C ILE A 114 -8.81 2.88 -10.06
N TYR A 115 -9.18 1.95 -9.16
CA TYR A 115 -8.44 1.72 -7.91
C TYR A 115 -7.02 1.22 -8.14
N PRO A 116 -6.77 0.10 -8.86
CA PRO A 116 -5.40 -0.33 -9.15
C PRO A 116 -4.61 0.72 -9.93
N PHE A 117 -5.25 1.47 -10.85
CA PHE A 117 -4.57 2.56 -11.55
C PHE A 117 -4.14 3.70 -10.63
N LEU A 118 -4.99 4.14 -9.69
CA LEU A 118 -4.66 5.17 -8.72
C LEU A 118 -3.55 4.72 -7.77
N LEU A 119 -3.56 3.45 -7.36
CA LEU A 119 -2.52 2.89 -6.50
C LEU A 119 -1.13 2.94 -7.16
N LEU A 120 -1.01 2.93 -8.49
CA LEU A 120 0.30 3.11 -9.15
C LEU A 120 0.92 4.49 -8.93
N PHE A 121 0.10 5.50 -8.60
CA PHE A 121 0.54 6.88 -8.34
C PHE A 121 0.61 7.23 -6.86
N PHE A 122 0.31 6.26 -6.00
CA PHE A 122 0.47 6.41 -4.56
C PHE A 122 1.96 6.46 -4.21
N ALA A 123 2.34 7.30 -3.25
CA ALA A 123 3.74 7.42 -2.80
C ALA A 123 4.10 6.23 -1.89
N TRP A 124 4.21 5.05 -2.48
CA TRP A 124 4.52 3.81 -1.77
C TRP A 124 5.82 3.92 -0.97
N ASP A 125 6.86 4.57 -1.51
CA ASP A 125 8.13 4.71 -0.80
C ASP A 125 7.97 5.49 0.53
N SER A 126 7.23 6.61 0.49
CA SER A 126 6.94 7.40 1.70
C SER A 126 6.05 6.63 2.68
N PHE A 127 5.08 5.87 2.17
CA PHE A 127 4.20 5.06 3.01
C PHE A 127 4.94 3.88 3.66
N VAL A 128 5.69 3.11 2.87
CA VAL A 128 6.48 1.97 3.34
C VAL A 128 7.50 2.45 4.36
N SER A 129 8.28 3.48 4.04
CA SER A 129 9.26 4.04 4.98
C SER A 129 8.60 4.53 6.28
N ALA A 130 7.42 5.15 6.23
CA ALA A 130 6.71 5.57 7.45
C ALA A 130 6.27 4.39 8.34
N THR A 131 6.15 3.18 7.78
CA THR A 131 5.76 1.97 8.50
C THR A 131 6.93 1.05 8.85
N GLU A 132 8.11 1.31 8.30
CA GLU A 132 9.33 0.55 8.54
C GLU A 132 9.92 0.89 9.92
N SER A 133 10.38 -0.13 10.64
CA SER A 133 11.05 0.08 11.94
C SER A 133 12.32 0.91 11.76
N GLU A 134 12.69 1.67 12.78
CA GLU A 134 13.94 2.44 12.80
C GLU A 134 15.17 1.59 13.16
N ASN A 135 14.95 0.37 13.65
CA ASN A 135 16.02 -0.52 14.07
C ASN A 135 16.81 -1.03 12.87
N GLN A 136 18.13 -1.15 13.01
CA GLN A 136 19.00 -1.73 11.99
C GLN A 136 19.01 -3.25 12.14
N LEU A 137 18.80 -3.97 11.03
CA LEU A 137 18.86 -5.42 10.99
C LEU A 137 20.07 -5.89 10.18
N ASP A 138 20.91 -6.69 10.82
CA ASP A 138 21.98 -7.41 10.11
C ASP A 138 21.45 -8.80 9.72
N VAL A 139 21.47 -9.11 8.43
CA VAL A 139 21.00 -10.39 7.88
C VAL A 139 22.18 -11.18 7.36
N VAL A 140 22.41 -12.38 7.89
CA VAL A 140 23.48 -13.27 7.44
C VAL A 140 22.87 -14.47 6.73
N TYR A 141 23.35 -14.77 5.52
CA TYR A 141 22.82 -15.85 4.69
C TYR A 141 23.91 -16.60 3.92
N ASP A 142 23.57 -17.79 3.44
CA ASP A 142 24.45 -18.60 2.60
C ASP A 142 24.45 -18.11 1.15
N ASP A 143 25.61 -17.67 0.68
CA ASP A 143 25.86 -17.17 -0.68
C ASP A 143 25.56 -18.22 -1.77
N HIS A 144 25.62 -19.51 -1.41
CA HIS A 144 25.36 -20.61 -2.32
C HIS A 144 23.86 -20.96 -2.43
N SER A 145 23.02 -20.44 -1.54
CA SER A 145 21.58 -20.71 -1.54
C SER A 145 20.79 -19.72 -2.38
N LEU A 146 20.47 -20.09 -3.63
CA LEU A 146 19.62 -19.28 -4.52
C LEU A 146 18.25 -18.96 -3.91
N PHE A 147 17.69 -19.87 -3.12
CA PHE A 147 16.41 -19.65 -2.44
C PHE A 147 16.51 -18.53 -1.42
N CYS A 148 17.56 -18.52 -0.58
CA CYS A 148 17.79 -17.47 0.41
C CYS A 148 18.02 -16.13 -0.30
N ALA A 149 18.93 -16.08 -1.27
CA ALA A 149 19.24 -14.86 -2.00
C ALA A 149 18.01 -14.25 -2.71
N ARG A 150 17.21 -15.07 -3.41
CA ARG A 150 15.98 -14.59 -4.08
C ARG A 150 14.94 -14.06 -3.10
N THR A 151 14.76 -14.74 -1.97
CA THR A 151 13.78 -14.31 -0.96
C THR A 151 14.24 -13.02 -0.29
N LEU A 152 15.53 -12.91 0.06
CA LEU A 152 16.12 -11.69 0.63
C LEU A 152 16.11 -10.50 -0.34
N THR A 153 16.22 -10.75 -1.64
CA THR A 153 16.09 -9.68 -2.66
C THR A 153 14.74 -8.97 -2.56
N LEU A 154 13.65 -9.67 -2.25
CA LEU A 154 12.33 -9.04 -2.05
C LEU A 154 12.34 -8.09 -0.85
N PHE A 155 12.97 -8.49 0.26
CA PHE A 155 13.12 -7.63 1.42
C PHE A 155 14.02 -6.42 1.14
N LYS A 156 15.08 -6.58 0.33
CA LYS A 156 15.94 -5.45 -0.06
C LYS A 156 15.22 -4.45 -0.97
N VAL A 157 14.29 -4.89 -1.81
CA VAL A 157 13.45 -3.98 -2.60
C VAL A 157 12.47 -3.20 -1.73
N LEU A 158 12.02 -3.78 -0.62
CA LEU A 158 11.13 -3.13 0.34
C LEU A 158 11.87 -2.23 1.36
N ASP A 159 13.19 -2.38 1.46
CA ASP A 159 14.08 -1.64 2.37
C ASP A 159 14.32 -0.21 1.87
N VAL A 160 13.32 0.64 2.04
CA VAL A 160 13.35 2.04 1.58
C VAL A 160 14.28 2.89 2.45
N ARG A 161 14.43 2.55 3.73
CA ARG A 161 15.30 3.29 4.67
C ARG A 161 16.74 2.80 4.74
N ASP A 162 17.11 1.77 3.96
CA ASP A 162 18.42 1.12 4.03
C ASP A 162 18.74 0.66 5.47
N SER A 163 17.74 0.07 6.12
CA SER A 163 17.79 -0.48 7.47
C SER A 163 18.23 -1.95 7.50
N LEU A 164 18.26 -2.61 6.34
CA LEU A 164 18.72 -3.99 6.20
C LEU A 164 20.14 -4.04 5.64
N THR A 165 21.08 -4.49 6.46
CA THR A 165 22.44 -4.82 6.00
C THR A 165 22.57 -6.32 5.78
N MET A 166 22.79 -6.73 4.53
CA MET A 166 22.87 -8.14 4.16
C MET A 166 24.33 -8.57 3.99
N TYR A 167 24.71 -9.62 4.70
CA TYR A 167 26.04 -10.21 4.65
C TYR A 167 25.95 -11.63 4.10
N GLY A 168 26.75 -11.87 3.07
CA GLY A 168 27.08 -13.21 2.63
C GLY A 168 27.95 -13.95 3.64
N GLN A 169 28.00 -15.27 3.54
CA GLN A 169 28.84 -16.10 4.40
C GLN A 169 30.31 -15.66 4.36
N ARG A 170 30.80 -15.19 3.20
CA ARG A 170 32.19 -14.76 3.04
C ARG A 170 32.48 -13.37 3.62
N ASP A 171 31.49 -12.49 3.54
CA ASP A 171 31.64 -11.07 3.89
C ASP A 171 31.13 -10.73 5.29
N MET A 172 30.63 -11.73 6.04
CA MET A 172 30.10 -11.49 7.38
C MET A 172 31.18 -11.03 8.38
N PRO A 173 30.87 -10.03 9.24
CA PRO A 173 31.72 -9.61 10.33
C PRO A 173 32.12 -10.76 11.27
N GLU A 174 33.36 -10.76 11.77
CA GLU A 174 33.88 -11.80 12.68
C GLU A 174 32.99 -12.00 13.92
N ARG A 175 32.37 -10.93 14.42
CA ARG A 175 31.43 -10.98 15.57
C ARG A 175 30.26 -11.95 15.39
N TYR A 176 29.92 -12.31 14.15
CA TYR A 176 28.83 -13.23 13.85
C TYR A 176 29.28 -14.66 13.59
N ARG A 177 30.54 -14.88 13.19
CA ARG A 177 31.01 -16.22 12.76
C ARG A 177 30.89 -17.29 13.84
N GLU A 178 31.08 -16.92 15.10
CA GLU A 178 31.00 -17.88 16.22
C GLU A 178 29.56 -18.27 16.58
N SER A 179 28.57 -17.44 16.24
CA SER A 179 27.16 -17.63 16.64
C SER A 179 26.28 -18.24 15.55
N VAL A 180 26.79 -18.39 14.32
CA VAL A 180 26.00 -18.80 13.15
C VAL A 180 26.58 -19.98 12.40
N ASN A 181 25.72 -20.94 12.07
CA ASN A 181 25.99 -21.98 11.09
C ASN A 181 25.24 -21.63 9.80
N VAL A 182 25.86 -20.78 8.98
CA VAL A 182 25.24 -20.14 7.82
C VAL A 182 24.73 -21.14 6.79
N GLU A 183 25.42 -22.28 6.62
CA GLU A 183 25.00 -23.35 5.71
C GLU A 183 23.61 -23.94 6.03
N SER A 184 23.14 -23.74 7.26
CA SER A 184 21.92 -24.38 7.75
C SER A 184 20.68 -23.49 7.72
N ALA A 185 20.85 -22.16 7.73
CA ALA A 185 19.74 -21.21 7.81
C ALA A 185 20.16 -19.76 7.56
N VAL A 186 19.17 -18.92 7.23
CA VAL A 186 19.27 -17.46 7.34
C VAL A 186 19.25 -17.05 8.81
N TYR A 187 20.06 -16.07 9.18
CA TYR A 187 20.09 -15.47 10.50
C TYR A 187 19.80 -13.97 10.40
N VAL A 188 19.06 -13.44 11.38
CA VAL A 188 18.77 -12.02 11.52
C VAL A 188 19.17 -11.59 12.92
N PHE A 189 19.95 -10.53 13.01
CA PHE A 189 20.40 -9.92 14.25
C PHE A 189 19.64 -8.60 14.43
N SER A 190 18.95 -8.46 15.56
CA SER A 190 18.14 -7.28 15.91
C SER A 190 18.31 -6.99 17.39
N ASP A 191 18.74 -5.78 17.76
CA ASP A 191 18.85 -5.34 19.15
C ASP A 191 19.62 -6.30 20.10
N GLY A 192 20.59 -7.03 19.56
CA GLY A 192 21.39 -8.02 20.31
C GLY A 192 20.79 -9.43 20.39
N GLU A 193 19.56 -9.62 19.91
CA GLU A 193 18.93 -10.92 19.75
C GLU A 193 19.27 -11.56 18.40
N VAL A 194 19.30 -12.90 18.36
CA VAL A 194 19.61 -13.67 17.16
C VAL A 194 18.44 -14.56 16.79
N TYR A 195 17.88 -14.33 15.60
CA TYR A 195 16.80 -15.12 15.04
C TYR A 195 17.32 -16.02 13.92
N ARG A 196 16.84 -17.26 13.87
CA ARG A 196 17.30 -18.28 12.91
C ARG A 196 16.14 -18.83 12.07
N GLY A 197 16.41 -19.05 10.79
CA GLY A 197 15.54 -19.76 9.86
C GLY A 197 14.15 -19.15 9.80
N TYR A 198 13.12 -19.95 10.09
CA TYR A 198 11.73 -19.48 10.14
C TYR A 198 11.55 -18.21 10.99
N PHE A 199 12.20 -18.14 12.16
CA PHE A 199 12.09 -16.99 13.05
C PHE A 199 12.83 -15.76 12.51
N ALA A 200 13.88 -15.94 11.72
CA ALA A 200 14.56 -14.85 11.03
C ALA A 200 13.63 -14.19 9.98
N PHE A 201 12.91 -14.99 9.19
CA PHE A 201 11.91 -14.47 8.25
C PHE A 201 10.74 -13.79 8.95
N ARG A 202 10.28 -14.33 10.08
CA ARG A 202 9.27 -13.67 10.91
C ARG A 202 9.74 -12.30 11.36
N GLU A 203 10.98 -12.19 11.79
CA GLU A 203 11.57 -10.92 12.23
C GLU A 203 11.67 -9.92 11.08
N LEU A 204 12.13 -10.34 9.90
CA LEU A 204 12.12 -9.52 8.69
C LEU A 204 10.71 -9.03 8.33
N LEU A 205 9.68 -9.88 8.46
CA LEU A 205 8.30 -9.45 8.19
C LEU A 205 7.78 -8.46 9.23
N ASN A 206 8.15 -8.63 10.50
CA ASN A 206 7.78 -7.70 11.57
C ASN A 206 8.43 -6.33 11.39
N HIS A 207 9.62 -6.28 10.77
CA HIS A 207 10.35 -5.05 10.49
C HIS A 207 9.58 -4.07 9.60
N PHE A 208 8.83 -4.60 8.62
CA PHE A 208 8.03 -3.80 7.70
C PHE A 208 6.57 -3.73 8.17
N GLY A 209 6.14 -2.57 8.69
CA GLY A 209 4.82 -2.42 9.30
C GLY A 209 3.64 -2.85 8.40
N ILE A 210 3.70 -2.58 7.09
CA ILE A 210 2.67 -2.99 6.12
C ILE A 210 2.43 -4.50 6.05
N ILE A 211 3.47 -5.32 6.26
CA ILE A 211 3.42 -6.79 6.26
C ILE A 211 3.63 -7.41 7.65
N SER A 212 3.82 -6.59 8.69
CA SER A 212 4.02 -7.04 10.08
C SER A 212 2.89 -7.93 10.60
N TRP A 213 1.67 -7.76 10.10
CA TRP A 213 0.55 -8.63 10.46
C TRP A 213 0.80 -10.09 10.07
N ILE A 214 1.53 -10.35 8.97
CA ILE A 214 1.93 -11.70 8.57
C ILE A 214 2.90 -12.28 9.61
N GLY A 215 3.88 -11.48 10.05
CA GLY A 215 4.81 -11.86 11.11
C GLY A 215 4.11 -12.18 12.43
N ARG A 216 3.04 -11.44 12.77
CA ARG A 216 2.17 -11.75 13.93
C ARG A 216 1.38 -13.04 13.75
N VAL A 217 0.86 -13.34 12.56
CA VAL A 217 0.21 -14.63 12.30
C VAL A 217 1.22 -15.77 12.40
N MET A 218 2.44 -15.55 11.91
CA MET A 218 3.56 -16.50 12.01
C MET A 218 4.04 -16.76 13.45
N SER A 219 3.70 -15.90 14.41
CA SER A 219 4.00 -16.13 15.83
C SER A 219 2.99 -17.03 16.53
N LEU A 220 1.84 -17.31 15.91
CA LEU A 220 0.84 -18.24 16.45
C LEU A 220 1.42 -19.66 16.50
N SER A 221 1.31 -20.33 17.66
CA SER A 221 1.94 -21.63 17.91
C SER A 221 1.69 -22.70 16.82
N PRO A 222 0.44 -22.92 16.34
CA PRO A 222 0.21 -23.89 15.26
C PRO A 222 0.95 -23.54 13.97
N VAL A 223 1.04 -22.25 13.64
CA VAL A 223 1.70 -21.75 12.43
C VAL A 223 3.21 -21.85 12.57
N ALA A 224 3.77 -21.48 13.72
CA ALA A 224 5.19 -21.57 14.00
C ALA A 224 5.71 -23.01 13.90
N ILE A 225 5.00 -23.98 14.51
CA ILE A 225 5.38 -25.40 14.47
C ILE A 225 5.36 -25.94 13.03
N ALA A 226 4.31 -25.62 12.28
CA ALA A 226 4.20 -26.05 10.88
C ALA A 226 5.26 -25.37 9.99
N GLY A 227 5.47 -24.08 10.19
CA GLY A 227 6.41 -23.25 9.42
C GLY A 227 7.87 -23.63 9.65
N GLU A 228 8.25 -23.95 10.89
CA GLU A 228 9.60 -24.42 11.21
C GLU A 228 9.89 -25.77 10.52
N ARG A 229 8.95 -26.73 10.59
CA ARG A 229 9.08 -28.02 9.89
C ARG A 229 9.16 -27.85 8.38
N LEU A 230 8.34 -26.98 7.82
CA LEU A 230 8.35 -26.69 6.39
C LEU A 230 9.68 -26.04 5.96
N TYR A 231 10.18 -25.09 6.76
CA TYR A 231 11.45 -24.44 6.51
C TYR A 231 12.60 -25.44 6.53
N GLU A 232 12.68 -26.31 7.55
CA GLU A 232 13.70 -27.37 7.60
C GLU A 232 13.61 -28.34 6.42
N PHE A 233 12.40 -28.66 5.97
CA PHE A 233 12.20 -29.52 4.81
C PHE A 233 12.73 -28.86 3.53
N ILE A 234 12.42 -27.58 3.31
CA ILE A 234 12.87 -26.83 2.14
C ILE A 234 14.40 -26.66 2.18
N SER A 235 14.97 -26.25 3.31
CA SER A 235 16.41 -26.02 3.43
C SER A 235 17.23 -27.30 3.20
N ARG A 236 16.78 -28.45 3.72
CA ARG A 236 17.41 -29.75 3.45
C ARG A 236 17.33 -30.17 1.99
N ARG A 237 16.21 -29.89 1.32
CA ARG A 237 16.04 -30.25 -0.10
C ARG A 237 16.94 -29.40 -0.99
N THR A 238 16.95 -28.09 -0.78
CA THR A 238 17.79 -27.18 -1.57
C THR A 238 19.28 -27.50 -1.42
N ARG A 239 19.74 -27.97 -0.25
CA ARG A 239 21.14 -28.40 -0.06
C ARG A 239 21.55 -29.57 -0.96
N ARG A 240 20.66 -30.55 -1.15
CA ARG A 240 20.94 -31.75 -1.97
C ARG A 240 21.08 -31.49 -3.46
N ASP A 241 20.52 -30.39 -3.96
CA ASP A 241 20.55 -30.06 -5.39
C ASP A 241 21.88 -29.37 -5.80
N PHE A 242 22.77 -29.06 -4.85
CA PHE A 242 24.06 -28.39 -5.08
C PHE A 242 25.29 -29.22 -4.71
N ASP A 243 25.12 -30.40 -4.10
CA ASP A 243 26.17 -31.40 -3.87
C ASP A 243 26.26 -32.37 -5.06
#